data_AF-A0A8R2JN67-F1
#
_entry.id   AF-A0A8R2JN67-F1
#
_cell.length_a   1.000
_cell.length_b   1.000
_cell.length_c   1.000
_cell.angle_alpha   90.00
_cell.angle_beta   90.00
_cell.angle_gamma   90.00
#
_symmetry.space_group_name_H-M   'P 1'
#
loop_
_entity.id
_entity.type
_entity.pdbx_description
1 polymer ?
#
loop_
_entity_poly.entity_id
_entity_poly.type
_entity_poly.pdbx_seq_one_letter_code
_entity_poly.pdbx_strand_id
1 'polypeptide(L)'
;MKHNTFCSILIQLIFTVRLGSSANSKPLLSSPIGPYQFLVKQAFNCNPTQDNKIQHNYYVSRRANSTVLLGNTTIDVLFDDTFFLEMNMALKDSYGKWKENVFMHTTPNACSSIKKLIGNAANAFMHGFGLKNLNCPIPPVNT
;
A
#
# COMPACT_ATOMS: atom_id res chain seq x y z
N MET A 1 -4.58 5.83 -26.93
CA MET A 1 -3.98 5.14 -25.76
C MET A 1 -4.81 5.45 -24.53
N LYS A 2 -5.63 4.50 -24.06
CA LYS A 2 -6.46 4.65 -22.87
C LYS A 2 -5.57 4.58 -21.63
N HIS A 3 -5.47 5.68 -20.89
CA HIS A 3 -4.84 5.72 -19.57
C HIS A 3 -5.80 5.10 -18.56
N ASN A 4 -5.48 3.90 -18.07
CA ASN A 4 -6.22 3.28 -16.98
C ASN A 4 -5.73 3.85 -15.65
N THR A 5 -6.49 4.83 -15.18
CA THR A 5 -7.03 4.94 -13.82
C THR A 5 -6.10 4.76 -12.62
N PHE A 6 -5.85 5.91 -12.00
CA PHE A 6 -5.14 6.20 -10.76
C PHE A 6 -5.73 5.49 -9.52
N CYS A 7 -4.91 4.75 -8.78
CA CYS A 7 -5.26 4.18 -7.47
C CYS A 7 -4.70 5.09 -6.37
N SER A 8 -5.56 5.83 -5.67
CA SER A 8 -5.20 6.74 -4.58
C SER A 8 -5.61 6.14 -3.24
N ILE A 9 -4.65 5.59 -2.49
CA ILE A 9 -4.83 5.30 -1.07
C ILE A 9 -4.60 6.61 -0.29
N LEU A 10 -5.64 7.14 0.36
CA LEU A 10 -5.57 8.35 1.19
C LEU A 10 -4.94 8.05 2.56
N ILE A 11 -3.61 8.06 2.61
CA ILE A 11 -2.84 8.00 3.86
C ILE A 11 -2.57 9.44 4.30
N GLN A 12 -3.31 9.93 5.30
CA GLN A 12 -2.96 11.20 5.93
C GLN A 12 -1.87 10.95 6.98
N LEU A 13 -0.62 11.16 6.58
CA LEU A 13 0.53 11.17 7.48
C LEU A 13 0.54 12.49 8.26
N ILE A 14 0.22 12.45 9.55
CA ILE A 14 0.44 13.57 10.46
C ILE A 14 1.83 13.37 11.09
N PHE A 15 2.77 14.28 10.80
CA PHE A 15 4.12 14.22 11.31
C PHE A 15 4.26 15.09 12.57
N THR A 16 4.60 14.48 13.71
CA THR A 16 5.03 15.18 14.93
C THR A 16 6.48 14.81 15.23
N VAL A 17 7.35 15.82 15.39
CA VAL A 17 8.82 15.63 15.46
C VAL A 17 9.27 15.50 16.92
N ARG A 18 10.00 14.41 17.25
CA ARG A 18 10.93 14.35 18.40
C ARG A 18 12.31 13.96 17.87
N LEU A 19 13.34 14.75 18.21
CA LEU A 19 14.70 14.66 17.68
C LEU A 19 15.44 13.43 18.22
N GLY A 20 15.95 12.57 17.33
CA GLY A 20 16.87 11.47 17.63
C GLY A 20 17.66 11.10 16.37
N SER A 21 18.99 11.23 16.43
CA SER A 21 19.92 11.13 15.30
C SER A 21 20.22 9.69 14.88
N SER A 22 20.18 9.36 13.58
CA SER A 22 21.01 8.29 12.99
C SER A 22 20.95 8.24 11.44
N ALA A 23 22.14 8.04 10.87
CA ALA A 23 22.50 7.51 9.55
C ALA A 23 22.17 8.29 8.25
N ASN A 24 23.27 8.60 7.55
CA ASN A 24 23.40 9.29 6.27
C ASN A 24 22.82 8.45 5.12
N SER A 25 21.50 8.45 4.95
CA SER A 25 20.84 8.10 3.69
C SER A 25 20.31 9.39 3.09
N LYS A 26 20.54 9.64 1.79
CA LYS A 26 19.89 10.77 1.11
C LYS A 26 18.38 10.51 1.18
N PRO A 27 17.61 11.24 2.00
CA PRO A 27 16.24 10.87 2.25
C PRO A 27 15.42 11.22 1.00
N LEU A 28 14.57 10.29 0.58
CA LEU A 28 13.73 10.37 -0.62
C LEU A 28 12.77 11.59 -0.60
N LEU A 29 12.55 12.16 0.59
CA LEU A 29 12.05 13.50 0.85
C LEU A 29 13.10 14.22 1.71
N SER A 30 13.30 15.51 1.55
CA SER A 30 14.19 16.35 2.38
C SER A 30 13.78 16.48 3.86
N SER A 31 13.02 15.52 4.39
CA SER A 31 12.58 15.43 5.77
C SER A 31 13.41 14.35 6.50
N PRO A 32 13.98 14.63 7.67
CA PRO A 32 14.79 13.67 8.42
C PRO A 32 13.92 12.49 8.83
N ILE A 33 14.26 11.29 8.31
CA ILE A 33 13.57 10.03 8.53
C ILE A 33 13.74 9.61 10.00
N GLY A 34 12.87 10.15 10.87
CA GLY A 34 12.73 9.76 12.28
C GLY A 34 11.65 8.68 12.47
N PRO A 35 11.36 8.23 13.71
CA PRO A 35 10.31 7.26 13.97
C PRO A 35 8.94 7.87 13.64
N TYR A 36 8.37 7.48 12.50
CA TYR A 36 7.07 7.97 12.04
C TYR A 36 5.94 7.04 12.46
N GLN A 37 4.80 7.63 12.85
CA GLN A 37 3.57 6.88 13.04
C GLN A 37 2.79 6.83 11.72
N PHE A 38 2.66 5.64 11.15
CA PHE A 38 1.82 5.42 9.98
C PHE A 38 0.34 5.34 10.40
N LEU A 39 -0.44 6.35 10.02
CA LEU A 39 -1.88 6.43 10.31
C LEU A 39 -2.69 6.35 9.01
N VAL A 40 -3.39 5.24 8.82
CA VAL A 40 -4.34 5.09 7.71
C VAL A 40 -5.65 5.73 8.12
N LYS A 41 -6.15 6.72 7.37
CA LYS A 41 -7.43 7.36 7.68
C LYS A 41 -8.60 6.77 6.91
N GLN A 42 -8.33 6.35 5.68
CA GLN A 42 -9.33 5.76 4.82
C GLN A 42 -8.67 4.79 3.85
N ALA A 43 -9.41 3.74 3.50
CA ALA A 43 -9.11 2.83 2.41
C ALA A 43 -10.42 2.61 1.66
N PHE A 44 -10.35 2.63 0.34
CA PHE A 44 -11.48 2.40 -0.55
C PHE A 44 -10.97 2.07 -1.96
N ASN A 45 -11.85 1.48 -2.77
CA ASN A 45 -11.53 1.16 -4.15
C ASN A 45 -11.67 2.37 -5.05
N CYS A 46 -10.65 2.60 -5.86
CA CYS A 46 -10.69 3.60 -6.92
C CYS A 46 -11.34 2.97 -8.14
N ASN A 47 -12.51 3.48 -8.56
CA ASN A 47 -13.23 3.07 -9.77
C ASN A 47 -13.38 1.54 -9.92
N PRO A 48 -14.05 0.86 -8.97
CA PRO A 48 -14.25 -0.58 -9.07
C PRO A 48 -15.07 -0.93 -10.31
N THR A 49 -14.53 -1.78 -11.17
CA THR A 49 -15.26 -2.40 -12.29
C THR A 49 -15.55 -3.85 -11.96
N GLN A 50 -16.72 -4.35 -12.35
CA GLN A 50 -17.10 -5.75 -12.11
C GLN A 50 -16.13 -6.75 -12.77
N ASP A 51 -15.43 -6.31 -13.82
CA ASP A 51 -14.48 -7.13 -14.56
C ASP A 51 -13.09 -7.25 -13.90
N ASN A 52 -12.86 -6.58 -12.77
CA ASN A 52 -11.58 -6.65 -12.06
C ASN A 52 -11.35 -8.07 -11.53
N LYS A 53 -10.30 -8.73 -12.02
CA LYS A 53 -9.91 -10.09 -11.60
C LYS A 53 -9.25 -10.15 -10.23
N ILE A 54 -8.82 -9.02 -9.71
CA ILE A 54 -8.29 -8.86 -8.36
C ILE A 54 -9.08 -7.73 -7.72
N GLN A 55 -9.75 -8.03 -6.62
CA GLN A 55 -10.63 -7.12 -5.90
C GLN A 55 -10.23 -7.10 -4.45
N HIS A 56 -10.03 -5.91 -3.93
CA HIS A 56 -9.78 -5.66 -2.51
C HIS A 56 -10.98 -4.90 -1.99
N ASN A 57 -11.63 -5.27 -0.89
CA ASN A 57 -12.67 -4.44 -0.29
C ASN A 57 -12.25 -4.14 1.15
N TYR A 58 -11.39 -3.13 1.29
CA TYR A 58 -10.85 -2.70 2.57
C TYR A 58 -11.51 -1.42 3.06
N TYR A 59 -11.75 -1.39 4.36
CA TYR A 59 -12.17 -0.21 5.10
C TYR A 59 -11.34 -0.07 6.37
N VAL A 60 -11.28 1.15 6.87
CA VAL A 60 -10.53 1.49 8.08
C VAL A 60 -11.48 1.57 9.26
N SER A 61 -11.19 0.82 10.32
CA SER A 61 -11.88 0.91 11.60
C SER A 61 -10.94 1.47 12.66
N ARG A 62 -11.38 2.50 13.37
CA ARG A 62 -10.63 3.11 14.48
C ARG A 62 -11.03 2.45 15.79
N ARG A 63 -10.10 1.77 16.43
CA ARG A 63 -10.21 1.32 17.84
C ARG A 63 -9.50 2.35 18.74
N ALA A 64 -9.74 2.28 20.05
CA ALA A 64 -9.30 3.28 21.03
C ALA A 64 -7.85 3.77 20.81
N ASN A 65 -6.90 2.83 20.63
CA ASN A 65 -5.47 3.13 20.46
C ASN A 65 -4.88 2.59 19.14
N SER A 66 -5.70 2.04 18.24
CA SER A 66 -5.20 1.41 17.02
C SER A 66 -6.11 1.64 15.82
N THR A 67 -5.49 1.68 14.65
CA THR A 67 -6.19 1.68 13.37
C THR A 67 -6.13 0.27 12.82
N VAL A 68 -7.29 -0.31 12.52
CA VAL A 68 -7.39 -1.66 11.96
C VAL A 68 -7.90 -1.55 10.53
N LEU A 69 -7.18 -2.15 9.60
CA LEU A 69 -7.65 -2.35 8.23
C LEU A 69 -8.42 -3.68 8.18
N LEU A 70 -9.69 -3.60 7.83
CA LEU A 70 -10.59 -4.75 7.75
C LEU A 70 -11.11 -4.86 6.34
N GLY A 71 -11.33 -6.08 5.87
CA GLY A 71 -11.82 -6.30 4.52
C GLY A 71 -11.50 -7.67 3.99
N ASN A 72 -11.88 -7.91 2.75
CA ASN A 72 -11.59 -9.14 2.03
C ASN A 72 -10.83 -8.85 0.74
N THR A 73 -10.16 -9.88 0.25
CA THR A 73 -9.51 -9.91 -1.06
C THR A 73 -10.03 -11.11 -1.84
N THR A 74 -10.44 -10.86 -3.07
CA THR A 74 -10.82 -11.87 -4.04
C THR A 74 -9.86 -11.80 -5.23
N ILE A 75 -9.25 -12.92 -5.55
CA ILE A 75 -8.34 -13.10 -6.68
C ILE A 75 -8.93 -14.23 -7.54
N ASP A 76 -9.39 -13.90 -8.74
CA ASP A 76 -10.04 -14.86 -9.67
C ASP A 76 -9.04 -15.54 -10.62
N VAL A 77 -7.82 -15.01 -10.71
CA VAL A 77 -6.77 -15.44 -11.64
C VAL A 77 -5.49 -15.75 -10.90
N LEU A 78 -4.56 -16.45 -11.55
CA LEU A 78 -3.25 -16.67 -10.98
C LEU A 78 -2.50 -15.34 -10.85
N PHE A 79 -2.15 -14.92 -9.63
CA PHE A 79 -1.37 -13.69 -9.43
C PHE A 79 0.13 -14.01 -9.54
N ASP A 80 0.71 -13.65 -10.68
CA ASP A 80 2.10 -13.95 -11.05
C ASP A 80 2.86 -12.69 -11.51
N ASP A 81 4.03 -12.89 -12.09
CA ASP A 81 4.90 -11.81 -12.53
C ASP A 81 4.53 -11.24 -13.91
N THR A 82 3.44 -11.71 -14.55
CA THR A 82 2.90 -11.08 -15.76
C THR A 82 2.19 -9.75 -15.46
N PHE A 83 1.78 -9.55 -14.20
CA PHE A 83 1.18 -8.31 -13.73
C PHE A 83 2.24 -7.23 -13.46
N PHE A 84 1.81 -5.98 -13.62
CA PHE A 84 2.57 -4.80 -13.20
C PHE A 84 2.06 -4.30 -11.85
N LEU A 85 2.97 -3.87 -10.98
CA LEU A 85 2.63 -3.17 -9.75
C LEU A 85 2.90 -1.69 -9.96
N GLU A 86 1.87 -0.85 -9.78
CA GLU A 86 1.96 0.60 -9.81
C GLU A 86 1.53 1.18 -8.46
N MET A 87 2.36 2.05 -7.89
CA MET A 87 2.09 2.77 -6.66
C MET A 87 2.33 4.26 -6.89
N ASN A 88 1.30 5.06 -6.70
CA ASN A 88 1.37 6.52 -6.76
C ASN A 88 1.08 7.09 -5.37
N MET A 89 1.90 8.04 -4.93
CA MET A 89 1.74 8.71 -3.65
C MET A 89 1.64 10.22 -3.84
N ALA A 90 0.62 10.80 -3.21
CA ALA A 90 0.44 12.24 -3.07
C ALA A 90 0.84 12.68 -1.66
N LEU A 91 1.41 13.87 -1.55
CA LEU A 91 1.73 14.49 -0.26
C LEU A 91 0.86 15.72 -0.06
N LYS A 92 0.23 15.83 1.11
CA LYS A 92 -0.44 17.07 1.53
C LYS A 92 0.55 17.96 2.28
N ASP A 93 0.72 19.20 1.82
CA ASP A 93 1.58 20.17 2.49
C ASP A 93 0.91 20.77 3.76
N SER A 94 1.67 21.58 4.51
CA SER A 94 1.18 22.25 5.72
C SER A 94 0.07 23.28 5.46
N TYR A 95 -0.07 23.75 4.22
CA TYR A 95 -1.13 24.67 3.78
C TYR A 95 -2.38 23.91 3.29
N GLY A 96 -2.32 22.57 3.33
CA GLY A 96 -3.39 21.68 2.94
C GLY A 96 -3.52 21.45 1.43
N LYS A 97 -2.55 21.87 0.62
CA LYS A 97 -2.52 21.58 -0.82
C LYS A 97 -1.95 20.19 -1.05
N TRP A 98 -2.59 19.45 -1.95
CA TRP A 98 -2.08 18.17 -2.42
C TRP A 98 -1.07 18.39 -3.53
N LYS A 99 0.11 17.81 -3.37
CA LYS A 99 1.07 17.61 -4.44
C LYS A 99 0.94 16.16 -4.87
N GLU A 100 0.36 15.96 -6.05
CA GLU A 100 0.22 14.64 -6.67
C GLU A 100 1.57 14.10 -7.13
N ASN A 101 1.67 12.78 -7.26
CA ASN A 101 2.81 12.09 -7.87
C ASN A 101 4.18 12.45 -7.25
N VAL A 102 4.21 12.71 -5.94
CA VAL A 102 5.46 13.00 -5.22
C VAL A 102 6.37 11.77 -5.21
N PHE A 103 5.76 10.58 -5.26
CA PHE A 103 6.46 9.33 -5.50
C PHE A 103 5.62 8.47 -6.43
N MET A 104 6.24 7.97 -7.49
CA MET A 104 5.66 7.01 -8.42
C MET A 104 6.61 5.83 -8.51
N HIS A 105 6.09 4.63 -8.29
CA HIS A 105 6.84 3.39 -8.41
C HIS A 105 6.06 2.42 -9.28
N THR A 106 6.64 2.08 -10.41
CA THR A 106 6.12 1.05 -11.31
C THR A 106 7.17 -0.02 -11.46
N THR A 107 6.80 -1.28 -11.24
CA THR A 107 7.70 -2.41 -11.45
C THR A 107 7.02 -3.48 -12.29
N PRO A 108 7.71 -4.02 -13.32
CA PRO A 108 7.34 -5.31 -13.87
C PRO A 108 7.50 -6.37 -12.78
N ASN A 109 6.78 -7.50 -12.89
CA ASN A 109 6.82 -8.60 -11.93
C ASN A 109 6.14 -8.25 -10.59
N ALA A 110 4.82 -8.03 -10.62
CA ALA A 110 4.07 -7.59 -9.45
C ALA A 110 4.19 -8.56 -8.27
N CYS A 111 4.05 -9.87 -8.49
CA CYS A 111 4.04 -10.84 -7.40
C CYS A 111 5.37 -10.86 -6.63
N SER A 112 6.48 -11.01 -7.33
CA SER A 112 7.81 -11.03 -6.73
C SER A 112 8.18 -9.69 -6.08
N SER A 113 7.70 -8.58 -6.64
CA SER A 113 7.91 -7.24 -6.08
C SER A 113 7.13 -7.01 -4.79
N ILE A 114 5.86 -7.42 -4.71
CA ILE A 114 5.07 -7.35 -3.47
C ILE A 114 5.75 -8.17 -2.37
N LYS A 115 6.23 -9.38 -2.69
CA LYS A 115 6.96 -10.21 -1.72
C LYS A 115 8.19 -9.48 -1.16
N LYS A 116 8.95 -8.80 -2.02
CA LYS A 116 10.13 -8.00 -1.60
C LYS A 116 9.73 -6.79 -0.77
N LEU A 117 8.65 -6.09 -1.13
CA LEU A 117 8.15 -4.92 -0.41
C LEU A 117 7.67 -5.26 1.00
N ILE A 118 6.97 -6.38 1.16
CA ILE A 118 6.50 -6.85 2.46
C ILE A 118 7.67 -7.27 3.36
N GLY A 119 8.69 -7.91 2.78
CA GLY A 119 9.93 -8.28 3.48
C GLY A 119 9.66 -9.07 4.77
N ASN A 120 10.19 -8.58 5.90
CA ASN A 120 10.08 -9.23 7.20
C ASN A 120 8.65 -9.26 7.77
N ALA A 121 7.73 -8.44 7.22
CA ALA A 121 6.32 -8.46 7.61
C ALA A 121 5.52 -9.59 6.94
N ALA A 122 6.16 -10.44 6.14
CA ALA A 122 5.51 -11.51 5.37
C ALA A 122 4.60 -12.39 6.21
N ASN A 123 5.03 -12.79 7.41
CA ASN A 123 4.23 -13.67 8.26
C ASN A 123 2.95 -12.98 8.78
N ALA A 124 3.05 -11.71 9.17
CA ALA A 124 1.90 -10.94 9.60
C ALA A 124 0.91 -10.70 8.45
N PHE A 125 1.43 -10.42 7.24
CA PHE A 125 0.61 -10.31 6.03
C PHE A 125 -0.08 -11.64 5.68
N MET A 126 0.65 -12.75 5.67
CA MET A 126 0.07 -14.08 5.40
C MET A 126 -1.06 -14.41 6.35
N HIS A 127 -0.84 -14.21 7.65
CA HIS A 127 -1.85 -14.46 8.67
C HIS A 127 -3.05 -13.52 8.55
N GLY A 128 -2.82 -12.24 8.23
CA GLY A 128 -3.89 -11.26 8.05
C GLY A 128 -4.78 -11.55 6.85
N PHE A 129 -4.22 -12.10 5.78
CA PHE A 129 -4.93 -12.45 4.55
C PHE A 129 -5.35 -13.93 4.48
N GLY A 130 -5.14 -14.72 5.54
CA GLY A 130 -5.46 -16.16 5.53
C GLY A 130 -4.66 -16.99 4.51
N LEU A 131 -3.52 -16.48 4.05
CA LEU A 131 -2.66 -17.15 3.06
C LEU A 131 -1.66 -18.08 3.74
N LYS A 132 -1.42 -19.26 3.15
CA LYS A 132 -0.42 -20.22 3.65
C LYS A 132 1.01 -19.78 3.36
N ASN A 133 1.24 -19.13 2.22
CA ASN A 133 2.53 -18.58 1.83
C ASN A 133 2.35 -17.40 0.85
N LEU A 134 3.41 -16.59 0.68
CA LEU A 134 3.51 -15.55 -0.36
C LEU A 134 4.45 -15.99 -1.48
N ASN A 135 4.49 -17.29 -1.81
CA ASN A 135 5.28 -17.74 -2.95
C ASN A 135 4.55 -17.42 -4.24
N CYS A 136 5.29 -16.92 -5.21
CA CYS A 136 4.78 -16.65 -6.54
C CYS A 136 4.85 -17.92 -7.39
N PRO A 137 3.82 -18.23 -8.18
CA PRO A 137 2.57 -17.48 -8.31
C PRO A 137 1.55 -17.78 -7.19
N ILE A 138 0.74 -16.78 -6.81
CA ILE A 138 -0.33 -16.94 -5.81
C ILE A 138 -1.61 -17.43 -6.50
N PRO A 139 -2.21 -18.55 -6.06
CA PRO A 139 -3.42 -19.10 -6.68
C PRO A 139 -4.66 -18.24 -6.37
N PRO A 140 -5.75 -18.44 -7.14
CA PRO A 140 -7.05 -17.82 -6.84
C PRO A 140 -7.49 -18.07 -5.39
N VAL A 141 -7.99 -17.01 -4.76
CA VAL A 141 -8.35 -17.04 -3.33
C VAL A 141 -9.47 -16.05 -3.05
N ASN A 142 -10.32 -16.38 -2.08
CA ASN A 142 -11.33 -15.49 -1.53
C ASN A 142 -11.21 -15.52 0.00
N THR A 143 -10.67 -14.44 0.56
CA THR A 143 -10.32 -14.30 1.99
C THR A 143 -10.90 -13.03 2.55
#